data_AF-A0A535LZH8-F1
#
_entry.id   AF-A0A535LZH8-F1
#
_cell.length_a   1.000
_cell.length_b   1.000
_cell.length_c   1.000
_cell.angle_alpha   90.00
_cell.angle_beta   90.00
_cell.angle_gamma   90.00
#
_symmetry.space_group_name_H-M   'P 1'
#
loop_
_entity.id
_entity.type
_entity.pdbx_description
1 polymer ?
#
loop_
_entity_poly.entity_id
_entity_poly.type
_entity_poly.pdbx_seq_one_letter_code
_entity_poly.pdbx_strand_id
1 'polypeptide(L)'
;MQLLGDRWTLLILRDAFLLRTRRFGGWRESLGISDPVLSRRLRDLVDGGVLRRVLYSAAPERHEYVLTEAGLDLWAFLVAIWGWERRWVAGTAAVRVDLVHDRCGARTMPLLACGGCGAVVGARDTAAERSPGAGPERNAPPRLRRRSTLSEEPTDAALLMPETMALLGDRWSTVMLAAAFLRTRRFGDFQRDLGVPPTLLSQRLRTLVALDVLQRVPSEQRSDHHEYRLTVKGLDFFPVMALLWRWANRWMATPAGPPVRISHPACGAALDPVLLCERCGEVLRRRDVRFARPQRVSSV
;
A
#
# COMPACT_ATOMS: atom_id res chain seq x y z
N MET A 1 -12.09 1.52 -1.40
CA MET A 1 -10.63 1.80 -1.53
C MET A 1 -10.21 3.27 -1.34
N GLN A 2 -11.09 4.23 -1.05
CA GLN A 2 -10.70 5.66 -0.98
C GLN A 2 -9.79 6.02 0.20
N LEU A 3 -9.85 5.27 1.32
CA LEU A 3 -9.20 5.63 2.58
C LEU A 3 -7.66 5.45 2.55
N LEU A 4 -7.17 4.39 1.88
CA LEU A 4 -5.77 3.94 1.96
C LEU A 4 -4.88 4.39 0.77
N GLY A 5 -5.47 5.04 -0.24
CA GLY A 5 -4.73 5.61 -1.39
C GLY A 5 -4.37 7.09 -1.21
N ASP A 6 -4.35 7.57 0.04
CA ASP A 6 -3.96 8.94 0.38
C ASP A 6 -2.63 8.93 1.15
N ARG A 7 -1.72 9.82 0.73
CA ARG A 7 -0.39 9.96 1.34
C ARG A 7 -0.45 10.12 2.86
N TRP A 8 -1.32 10.98 3.36
CA TRP A 8 -1.35 11.27 4.79
C TRP A 8 -1.91 10.11 5.60
N THR A 9 -2.91 9.40 5.05
CA THR A 9 -3.40 8.18 5.69
C THR A 9 -2.29 7.15 5.91
N LEU A 10 -1.46 6.88 4.89
CA LEU A 10 -0.35 5.94 5.01
C LEU A 10 0.67 6.37 6.08
N LEU A 11 1.01 7.65 6.13
CA LEU A 11 1.95 8.19 7.11
C LEU A 11 1.39 8.17 8.54
N ILE A 12 0.10 8.48 8.71
CA ILE A 12 -0.59 8.38 10.01
C ILE A 12 -0.56 6.93 10.50
N LEU A 13 -0.90 5.97 9.63
CA LEU A 13 -0.90 4.55 9.97
C LEU A 13 0.51 4.06 10.31
N ARG A 14 1.50 4.41 9.49
CA ARG A 14 2.91 4.10 9.77
C ARG A 14 3.31 4.57 11.17
N ASP A 15 3.02 5.82 11.53
CA ASP A 15 3.38 6.36 12.85
C ASP A 15 2.59 5.68 13.99
N ALA A 16 1.31 5.37 13.78
CA ALA A 16 0.52 4.58 14.74
C ALA A 16 1.12 3.19 14.99
N PHE A 17 1.61 2.54 13.95
CA PHE A 17 2.16 1.19 14.02
C PHE A 17 3.58 1.17 14.59
N LEU A 18 4.46 2.00 14.03
CA LEU A 18 5.91 1.93 14.28
C LEU A 18 6.33 2.80 15.44
N LEU A 19 5.82 4.03 15.52
CA LEU A 19 6.15 5.00 16.56
C LEU A 19 5.16 4.94 17.74
N ARG A 20 4.11 4.12 17.63
CA ARG A 20 3.00 4.04 18.60
C ARG A 20 2.34 5.40 18.84
N THR A 21 2.35 6.27 17.83
CA THR A 21 1.71 7.59 17.91
C THR A 21 0.20 7.40 18.06
N ARG A 22 -0.37 7.95 19.12
CA ARG A 22 -1.83 7.89 19.42
C ARG A 22 -2.46 9.25 19.63
N ARG A 23 -1.67 10.32 19.62
CA ARG A 23 -2.13 11.68 19.97
C ARG A 23 -1.97 12.61 18.78
N PHE A 24 -2.93 13.53 18.62
CA PHE A 24 -2.93 14.53 17.56
C PHE A 24 -1.59 15.28 17.46
N GLY A 25 -1.09 15.77 18.60
CA GLY A 25 0.18 16.52 18.65
C GLY A 25 1.38 15.71 18.16
N GLY A 26 1.41 14.40 18.42
CA GLY A 26 2.50 13.53 17.98
C GLY A 26 2.54 13.37 16.45
N TRP A 27 1.39 13.26 15.79
CA TRP A 27 1.36 13.26 14.32
C TRP A 27 1.66 14.63 13.73
N ARG A 28 1.16 15.70 14.34
CA ARG A 28 1.44 17.07 13.90
C ARG A 28 2.94 17.34 13.89
N GLU A 29 3.64 16.96 14.96
CA GLU A 29 5.09 17.09 15.11
C GLU A 29 5.86 16.18 14.15
N SER A 30 5.50 14.89 14.08
CA SER A 30 6.19 13.90 13.25
C SER A 30 6.04 14.16 11.74
N LEU A 31 4.84 14.57 11.29
CA LEU A 31 4.48 14.60 9.88
C LEU A 31 4.57 16.00 9.24
N GLY A 32 4.65 17.08 10.02
CA GLY A 32 4.57 18.45 9.52
C GLY A 32 3.26 18.76 8.77
N ILE A 33 2.21 17.99 9.03
CA ILE A 33 0.90 18.11 8.40
C ILE A 33 0.09 19.24 9.05
N SER A 34 -0.68 19.99 8.27
CA SER A 34 -1.54 21.05 8.83
C SER A 34 -2.72 20.49 9.61
N ASP A 35 -3.10 21.20 10.67
CA ASP A 35 -4.18 20.77 11.58
C ASP A 35 -5.51 20.45 10.88
N PRO A 36 -5.99 21.23 9.89
CA PRO A 36 -7.23 20.91 9.19
C PRO A 36 -7.14 19.62 8.36
N VAL A 37 -5.97 19.31 7.79
CA VAL A 37 -5.77 18.09 7.00
C VAL A 37 -5.68 16.89 7.93
N LEU A 38 -4.89 16.98 9.01
CA LEU A 38 -4.79 15.91 10.01
C LEU A 38 -6.14 15.60 10.66
N SER A 39 -6.88 16.64 11.05
CA SER A 39 -8.22 16.48 11.65
C SER A 39 -9.22 15.81 10.72
N ARG A 40 -9.12 16.06 9.41
CA ARG A 40 -9.95 15.37 8.41
C ARG A 40 -9.56 13.92 8.28
N ARG A 41 -8.26 13.63 8.12
CA ARG A 41 -7.75 12.27 7.94
C ARG A 41 -8.01 11.37 9.15
N LEU A 42 -7.83 11.89 10.36
CA LEU A 42 -8.17 11.16 11.58
C LEU A 42 -9.67 10.89 11.68
N ARG A 43 -10.53 11.82 11.22
CA ARG A 43 -11.98 11.56 11.09
C ARG A 43 -12.26 10.47 10.07
N ASP A 44 -11.72 10.57 8.85
CA ASP A 44 -11.89 9.59 7.79
C ASP A 44 -11.48 8.17 8.27
N LEU A 45 -10.40 8.07 9.06
CA LEU A 45 -9.92 6.82 9.67
C LEU A 45 -10.82 6.31 10.80
N VAL A 46 -11.44 7.19 11.57
CA VAL A 46 -12.41 6.83 12.62
C VAL A 46 -13.73 6.38 12.00
N ASP A 47 -14.26 7.15 11.05
CA ASP A 47 -15.50 6.84 10.34
C ASP A 47 -15.35 5.54 9.52
N GLY A 48 -14.16 5.30 8.96
CA GLY A 48 -13.80 4.05 8.30
C GLY A 48 -13.49 2.88 9.24
N GLY A 49 -13.64 3.05 10.56
CA GLY A 49 -13.45 1.99 11.55
C GLY A 49 -12.00 1.51 11.70
N VAL A 50 -11.01 2.23 11.16
CA VAL A 50 -9.57 1.89 11.24
C VAL A 50 -8.97 2.35 12.57
N LEU A 51 -9.41 3.52 13.04
CA LEU A 51 -9.10 4.06 14.35
C LEU A 51 -10.37 4.17 15.19
N ARG A 52 -10.23 4.14 16.51
CA ARG A 52 -11.28 4.56 17.44
C ARG A 52 -10.75 5.71 18.31
N ARG A 53 -11.61 6.70 18.57
CA ARG A 53 -11.30 7.82 19.46
C ARG A 53 -11.63 7.42 20.90
N VAL A 54 -10.68 7.58 21.82
CA VAL A 54 -10.80 7.16 23.22
C VAL A 54 -10.50 8.34 24.12
N LEU A 55 -11.40 8.65 25.05
CA LEU A 55 -11.15 9.64 26.09
C LEU A 55 -10.16 9.04 27.11
N TYR A 56 -9.05 9.74 27.39
CA TYR A 56 -8.09 9.31 28.42
C TYR A 56 -7.94 10.30 29.58
N SER A 57 -8.47 11.52 29.44
CA SER A 57 -8.56 12.52 30.50
C SER A 57 -9.87 13.26 30.34
N ALA A 58 -10.67 13.35 31.41
CA ALA A 58 -11.93 14.09 31.40
C ALA A 58 -11.76 15.57 31.80
N ALA A 59 -10.65 15.93 32.46
CA ALA A 59 -10.40 17.30 32.92
C ALA A 59 -8.90 17.65 32.82
N PRO A 60 -8.44 18.33 31.75
CA PRO A 60 -9.19 18.71 30.55
C PRO A 60 -9.55 17.50 29.67
N GLU A 61 -10.57 17.64 28.83
CA GLU A 61 -10.99 16.61 27.88
C GLU A 61 -9.86 16.33 26.86
N ARG A 62 -9.27 15.14 26.92
CA ARG A 62 -8.22 14.71 25.99
C ARG A 62 -8.51 13.34 25.42
N HIS A 63 -8.35 13.24 24.10
CA HIS A 63 -8.55 12.02 23.36
C HIS A 63 -7.25 11.46 22.81
N GLU A 64 -7.20 10.14 22.71
CA GLU A 64 -6.25 9.41 21.90
C GLU A 64 -6.95 8.61 20.81
N TYR A 65 -6.20 8.22 19.80
CA TYR A 65 -6.65 7.45 18.66
C TYR A 65 -5.96 6.10 18.70
N VAL A 66 -6.74 5.03 18.81
CA VAL A 66 -6.24 3.66 18.96
C VAL A 66 -6.65 2.84 17.73
N LEU A 67 -5.73 2.04 17.20
CA LEU A 67 -6.04 1.10 16.12
C LEU A 67 -7.11 0.10 16.57
N THR A 68 -8.13 -0.08 15.74
CA THR A 68 -9.12 -1.16 15.88
C THR A 68 -8.55 -2.48 15.37
N GLU A 69 -9.33 -3.56 15.37
CA GLU A 69 -8.94 -4.79 14.69
C GLU A 69 -8.69 -4.57 13.18
N ALA A 70 -9.57 -3.81 12.51
CA ALA A 70 -9.38 -3.42 11.12
C ALA A 70 -8.09 -2.64 10.92
N GLY A 71 -7.80 -1.70 11.82
CA GLY A 71 -6.55 -0.95 11.80
C GLY A 71 -5.34 -1.85 11.98
N LEU A 72 -5.36 -2.76 12.96
CA LEU A 72 -4.27 -3.69 13.25
C LEU A 72 -4.01 -4.68 12.12
N ASP A 73 -5.02 -5.05 11.33
CA ASP A 73 -4.90 -6.00 10.20
C ASP A 73 -4.11 -5.40 9.01
N LEU A 74 -3.94 -4.07 8.95
CA LEU A 74 -3.11 -3.39 7.94
C LEU A 74 -1.60 -3.61 8.14
N TRP A 75 -1.18 -4.26 9.22
CA TRP A 75 0.24 -4.49 9.51
C TRP A 75 0.95 -5.24 8.38
N ALA A 76 0.31 -6.25 7.80
CA ALA A 76 0.92 -7.06 6.74
C ALA A 76 1.14 -6.22 5.47
N PHE A 77 0.17 -5.37 5.15
CA PHE A 77 0.29 -4.40 4.06
C PHE A 77 1.49 -3.45 4.27
N LEU A 78 1.67 -2.90 5.48
CA LEU A 78 2.83 -2.05 5.80
C LEU A 78 4.16 -2.81 5.72
N VAL A 79 4.21 -4.08 6.16
CA VAL A 79 5.39 -4.93 6.05
C VAL A 79 5.73 -5.25 4.60
N ALA A 80 4.73 -5.50 3.75
CA ALA A 80 4.94 -5.70 2.32
C ALA A 80 5.48 -4.43 1.64
N ILE A 81 5.01 -3.25 2.03
CA ILE A 81 5.60 -1.99 1.53
C ILE A 81 7.07 -1.89 1.94
N TRP A 82 7.38 -2.11 3.22
CA TRP A 82 8.76 -2.10 3.69
C TRP A 82 9.64 -3.09 2.91
N GLY A 83 9.15 -4.31 2.65
CA GLY A 83 9.88 -5.33 1.91
C GLY A 83 10.15 -4.92 0.46
N TRP A 84 9.16 -4.33 -0.21
CA TRP A 84 9.32 -3.82 -1.56
C TRP A 84 10.30 -2.63 -1.62
N GLU A 85 10.16 -1.67 -0.72
CA GLU A 85 11.06 -0.51 -0.61
C GLU A 85 12.51 -0.95 -0.38
N ARG A 86 12.72 -1.87 0.56
CA ARG A 86 14.04 -2.40 0.88
C ARG A 86 14.70 -3.12 -0.31
N ARG A 87 13.90 -3.76 -1.16
CA ARG A 87 14.39 -4.48 -2.34
C ARG A 87 14.75 -3.55 -3.49
N TRP A 88 13.92 -2.53 -3.75
CA TRP A 88 14.00 -1.75 -5.00
C TRP A 88 14.51 -0.33 -4.83
N VAL A 89 14.46 0.23 -3.61
CA VAL A 89 14.83 1.61 -3.32
C VAL A 89 16.18 1.64 -2.63
N ALA A 90 17.21 1.18 -3.37
CA ALA A 90 18.59 1.18 -2.92
C ALA A 90 19.16 2.61 -2.90
N GLY A 91 20.05 2.89 -1.94
CA GLY A 91 20.84 4.14 -1.92
C GLY A 91 20.18 5.33 -1.21
N THR A 92 18.90 5.27 -0.87
CA THR A 92 18.36 6.23 0.09
C THR A 92 18.74 5.77 1.51
N ALA A 93 19.26 6.67 2.34
CA ALA A 93 19.50 6.43 3.77
C ALA A 93 18.21 6.12 4.58
N ALA A 94 17.10 5.88 3.87
CA ALA A 94 15.75 5.89 4.35
C ALA A 94 15.41 4.55 5.04
N VAL A 95 15.53 3.41 4.35
CA VAL A 95 15.08 2.13 4.95
C VAL A 95 16.21 1.47 5.75
N ARG A 96 16.66 2.15 6.81
CA ARG A 96 17.69 1.65 7.76
C ARG A 96 17.09 0.85 8.92
N VAL A 97 16.06 0.06 8.65
CA VAL A 97 15.52 -0.88 9.63
C VAL A 97 15.35 -2.24 8.99
N ASP A 98 15.68 -3.27 9.75
CA ASP A 98 15.53 -4.67 9.41
C ASP A 98 14.28 -5.22 10.11
N LEU A 99 13.47 -5.97 9.37
CA LEU A 99 12.42 -6.78 9.96
C LEU A 99 13.05 -8.00 10.63
N VAL A 100 12.79 -8.17 11.91
CA VAL A 100 13.23 -9.32 12.70
C VAL A 100 12.00 -10.17 13.00
N HIS A 101 12.10 -11.47 12.74
CA HIS A 101 11.10 -12.45 13.16
C HIS A 101 11.48 -12.98 14.55
N ASP A 102 10.64 -12.68 15.55
CA ASP A 102 10.93 -12.94 16.96
C ASP A 102 11.01 -14.43 17.29
N ARG A 103 10.28 -15.28 16.53
CA ARG A 103 10.26 -16.73 16.74
C ARG A 103 11.57 -17.40 16.37
N CYS A 104 12.21 -16.98 15.27
CA CYS A 104 13.49 -17.56 14.81
C CYS A 104 14.70 -16.66 15.06
N GLY A 105 14.48 -15.41 15.53
CA GLY A 105 15.52 -14.41 15.78
C GLY A 105 16.17 -13.81 14.53
N ALA A 106 15.80 -14.28 13.32
CA ALA A 106 16.46 -13.88 12.10
C ALA A 106 15.96 -12.53 11.57
N ARG A 107 16.88 -11.75 11.00
CA ARG A 107 16.54 -10.66 10.08
C ARG A 107 16.04 -11.29 8.77
N THR A 108 14.88 -10.87 8.30
CA THR A 108 14.14 -11.54 7.22
C THR A 108 13.47 -10.53 6.29
N MET A 109 13.31 -10.92 5.03
CA MET A 109 12.34 -10.34 4.11
C MET A 109 10.99 -11.08 4.23
N PRO A 110 9.87 -10.39 4.00
CA PRO A 110 8.56 -11.01 3.88
C PRO A 110 8.40 -11.64 2.49
N LEU A 111 7.98 -12.89 2.44
CA LEU A 111 7.56 -13.55 1.19
C LEU A 111 6.04 -13.67 1.17
N LEU A 112 5.40 -13.28 0.06
CA LEU A 112 3.98 -13.51 -0.12
C LEU A 112 3.72 -15.00 -0.39
N ALA A 113 2.79 -15.61 0.34
CA ALA A 113 2.36 -16.97 0.12
C ALA A 113 0.84 -17.10 0.11
N CYS A 114 0.36 -18.20 -0.46
CA CYS A 114 -1.03 -18.60 -0.39
C CYS A 114 -1.29 -19.34 0.93
N GLY A 115 -2.13 -18.80 1.81
CA GLY A 115 -2.52 -19.41 3.08
C GLY A 115 -3.24 -20.74 2.92
N GLY A 116 -3.84 -21.02 1.76
CA GLY A 116 -4.52 -22.28 1.47
C GLY A 116 -3.59 -23.47 1.22
N CYS A 117 -2.44 -23.26 0.57
CA CYS A 117 -1.51 -24.34 0.23
C CYS A 117 -0.06 -24.12 0.71
N GLY A 118 0.26 -22.96 1.28
CA GLY A 118 1.60 -22.60 1.76
C GLY A 118 2.59 -22.18 0.69
N ALA A 119 2.27 -22.30 -0.61
CA ALA A 119 3.19 -21.94 -1.68
C ALA A 119 3.48 -20.44 -1.70
N VAL A 120 4.76 -20.07 -1.89
CA VAL A 120 5.17 -18.69 -2.19
C VAL A 120 4.63 -18.32 -3.57
N VAL A 121 3.99 -17.16 -3.69
CA VAL A 121 3.31 -16.72 -4.91
C VAL A 121 3.67 -15.28 -5.24
N GLY A 122 3.82 -15.00 -6.54
CA GLY A 122 3.90 -13.66 -7.10
C GLY A 122 2.73 -13.35 -8.03
N ALA A 123 2.76 -12.19 -8.68
CA ALA A 123 1.70 -11.76 -9.60
C ALA A 123 1.42 -12.78 -10.72
N ARG A 124 2.48 -13.46 -11.21
CA ARG A 124 2.40 -14.41 -12.32
C ARG A 124 1.79 -15.75 -11.93
N ASP A 125 1.81 -16.09 -10.64
CA ASP A 125 1.25 -17.32 -10.10
C ASP A 125 -0.23 -17.14 -9.74
N THR A 126 -0.80 -15.96 -9.97
CA THR A 126 -2.17 -15.61 -9.58
C THR A 126 -2.98 -15.14 -10.79
N ALA A 127 -4.29 -15.37 -10.72
CA ALA A 127 -5.24 -14.79 -11.67
C ALA A 127 -6.13 -13.79 -10.94
N ALA A 128 -6.18 -12.56 -11.45
CA ALA A 128 -7.05 -11.51 -10.92
C ALA A 128 -8.13 -11.20 -11.95
N GLU A 129 -9.39 -11.35 -11.56
CA GLU A 129 -10.55 -11.16 -12.43
C GLU A 129 -11.54 -10.19 -11.79
N ARG A 130 -12.22 -9.39 -12.62
CA ARG A 130 -13.33 -8.55 -12.15
C ARG A 130 -14.53 -9.44 -11.88
N SER A 131 -15.16 -9.27 -10.72
CA SER A 131 -16.37 -10.04 -10.39
C SER A 131 -17.50 -9.71 -11.39
N PRO A 132 -18.29 -10.71 -11.84
CA PRO A 132 -19.50 -10.48 -12.62
C PRO A 132 -20.43 -9.52 -11.87
N GLY A 133 -20.93 -8.47 -12.54
CA GLY A 133 -21.79 -7.45 -11.92
C GLY A 133 -21.06 -6.36 -11.14
N ALA A 134 -19.75 -6.46 -10.95
CA ALA A 134 -18.93 -5.30 -10.61
C ALA A 134 -18.86 -4.40 -11.86
N GLY A 135 -19.87 -3.53 -12.02
CA GLY A 135 -19.81 -2.46 -13.02
C GLY A 135 -18.51 -1.67 -12.85
N PRO A 136 -18.06 -0.93 -13.87
CA PRO A 136 -16.94 -0.01 -13.68
C PRO A 136 -17.30 0.86 -12.48
N GLU A 137 -16.57 0.74 -11.37
CA GLU A 137 -16.63 1.72 -10.30
C GLU A 137 -16.22 3.03 -10.98
N ARG A 138 -17.21 3.79 -11.44
CA ARG A 138 -16.98 5.12 -11.97
C ARG A 138 -16.50 5.90 -10.76
N ASN A 139 -15.18 5.99 -10.65
CA ASN A 139 -14.52 6.82 -9.67
C ASN A 139 -14.97 8.24 -10.01
N ALA A 140 -15.98 8.75 -9.29
CA ALA A 140 -16.43 10.12 -9.47
C ALA A 140 -15.19 11.02 -9.41
N PRO A 141 -14.99 11.91 -10.39
CA PRO A 141 -13.78 12.71 -10.45
C PRO A 141 -13.68 13.47 -9.11
N PRO A 142 -12.55 13.38 -8.38
CA PRO A 142 -12.37 14.26 -7.25
C PRO A 142 -12.46 15.69 -7.79
N ARG A 143 -13.18 16.56 -7.08
CA ARG A 143 -13.09 18.01 -7.34
C ARG A 143 -11.59 18.34 -7.32
N LEU A 144 -11.03 18.73 -8.46
CA LEU A 144 -9.62 19.07 -8.62
C LEU A 144 -9.25 20.06 -7.52
N ARG A 145 -8.58 19.60 -6.45
CA ARG A 145 -7.98 20.49 -5.47
C ARG A 145 -6.50 20.55 -5.75
N ARG A 146 -6.06 21.78 -5.97
CA ARG A 146 -4.68 22.21 -6.11
C ARG A 146 -3.81 21.50 -5.07
N ARG A 147 -2.76 20.84 -5.58
CA ARG A 147 -1.65 20.28 -4.82
C ARG A 147 -1.20 21.32 -3.77
N SER A 148 -1.26 20.99 -2.48
CA SER A 148 -0.50 21.79 -1.51
C SER A 148 0.97 21.50 -1.80
N THR A 149 1.68 22.51 -2.30
CA THR A 149 3.14 22.55 -2.25
C THR A 149 3.52 22.56 -0.78
N LEU A 150 3.89 21.39 -0.26
CA LEU A 150 4.63 21.33 1.00
C LEU A 150 6.09 21.58 0.64
N SER A 151 6.67 22.52 1.37
CA SER A 151 8.08 22.83 1.40
C SER A 151 8.88 21.54 1.51
N GLU A 152 9.87 21.41 0.63
CA GLU A 152 10.91 20.40 0.70
C GLU A 152 11.71 20.65 1.98
N GLU A 153 11.48 19.85 3.01
CA GLU A 153 12.52 19.28 3.88
C GLU A 153 11.90 18.07 4.60
N PRO A 154 12.34 16.84 4.31
CA PRO A 154 11.85 15.66 4.99
C PRO A 154 12.41 15.61 6.41
N THR A 155 11.54 15.66 7.43
CA THR A 155 11.89 15.21 8.78
C THR A 155 12.36 13.75 8.71
N ASP A 156 13.33 13.36 9.55
CA ASP A 156 13.89 11.98 9.67
C ASP A 156 12.80 10.87 9.78
N ALA A 157 11.56 11.22 10.14
CA ALA A 157 10.42 10.32 10.14
C ALA A 157 9.96 9.89 8.73
N ALA A 158 10.30 10.60 7.65
CA ALA A 158 9.93 10.31 6.25
C ALA A 158 10.61 9.05 5.67
N LEU A 159 11.50 8.42 6.42
CA LEU A 159 12.50 7.50 5.89
C LEU A 159 12.02 6.06 5.57
N LEU A 160 10.75 5.67 5.74
CA LEU A 160 10.40 4.25 5.54
C LEU A 160 9.75 3.87 4.22
N MET A 161 9.23 4.82 3.43
CA MET A 161 8.37 4.50 2.27
C MET A 161 8.43 5.51 1.09
N PRO A 162 9.58 6.11 0.73
CA PRO A 162 9.62 7.26 -0.17
C PRO A 162 9.03 7.00 -1.57
N GLU A 163 9.30 5.88 -2.21
CA GLU A 163 8.76 5.61 -3.55
C GLU A 163 7.31 5.12 -3.52
N THR A 164 6.93 4.36 -2.51
CA THR A 164 5.54 3.93 -2.30
C THR A 164 4.64 5.14 -2.08
N MET A 165 5.16 6.23 -1.50
CA MET A 165 4.42 7.50 -1.48
C MET A 165 4.16 8.06 -2.88
N ALA A 166 5.03 7.82 -3.85
CA ALA A 166 4.79 8.22 -5.24
C ALA A 166 3.83 7.26 -5.97
N LEU A 167 3.79 5.98 -5.57
CA LEU A 167 2.92 4.96 -6.16
C LEU A 167 1.50 4.90 -5.57
N LEU A 168 1.35 5.09 -4.26
CA LEU A 168 0.09 4.98 -3.53
C LEU A 168 -0.38 6.31 -2.93
N GLY A 169 0.43 7.39 -3.02
CA GLY A 169 0.11 8.68 -2.42
C GLY A 169 -1.03 9.45 -3.09
N ASP A 170 -1.58 8.92 -4.17
CA ASP A 170 -2.85 9.35 -4.73
C ASP A 170 -3.72 8.18 -5.17
N ARG A 171 -5.03 8.43 -5.09
CA ARG A 171 -6.07 7.46 -5.44
C ARG A 171 -5.92 6.91 -6.85
N TRP A 172 -5.56 7.75 -7.82
CA TRP A 172 -5.50 7.34 -9.22
C TRP A 172 -4.35 6.37 -9.47
N SER A 173 -3.17 6.61 -8.91
CA SER A 173 -2.05 5.68 -9.02
C SER A 173 -2.38 4.30 -8.45
N THR A 174 -3.10 4.24 -7.32
CA THR A 174 -3.54 2.96 -6.73
C THR A 174 -4.47 2.18 -7.67
N VAL A 175 -5.50 2.82 -8.23
CA VAL A 175 -6.46 2.13 -9.13
C VAL A 175 -5.85 1.85 -10.51
N MET A 176 -4.89 2.66 -10.97
CA MET A 176 -4.14 2.40 -12.19
C MET A 176 -3.23 1.20 -12.05
N LEU A 177 -2.51 1.06 -10.92
CA LEU A 177 -1.71 -0.14 -10.64
C LEU A 177 -2.60 -1.38 -10.54
N ALA A 178 -3.74 -1.29 -9.85
CA ALA A 178 -4.72 -2.39 -9.82
C ALA A 178 -5.18 -2.79 -11.23
N ALA A 179 -5.49 -1.82 -12.09
CA ALA A 179 -5.87 -2.08 -13.48
C ALA A 179 -4.71 -2.69 -14.30
N ALA A 180 -3.46 -2.27 -14.07
CA ALA A 180 -2.29 -2.87 -14.72
C ALA A 180 -2.11 -4.35 -14.34
N PHE A 181 -2.35 -4.72 -13.08
CA PHE A 181 -2.38 -6.12 -12.64
C PHE A 181 -3.54 -6.92 -13.28
N LEU A 182 -4.68 -6.25 -13.54
CA LEU A 182 -5.79 -6.79 -14.33
C LEU A 182 -5.53 -6.77 -15.85
N ARG A 183 -4.27 -6.57 -16.27
CA ARG A 183 -3.82 -6.56 -17.67
C ARG A 183 -4.41 -5.43 -18.52
N THR A 184 -4.90 -4.35 -17.92
CA THR A 184 -5.14 -3.09 -18.65
C THR A 184 -3.80 -2.50 -19.05
N ARG A 185 -3.55 -2.39 -20.37
CA ARG A 185 -2.25 -1.98 -20.92
C ARG A 185 -2.31 -0.71 -21.77
N ARG A 186 -3.48 -0.26 -22.19
CA ARG A 186 -3.61 0.84 -23.16
C ARG A 186 -4.14 2.09 -22.49
N PHE A 187 -3.70 3.24 -22.98
CA PHE A 187 -4.17 4.53 -22.51
C PHE A 187 -5.70 4.65 -22.57
N GLY A 188 -6.30 4.33 -23.72
CA GLY A 188 -7.75 4.39 -23.90
C GLY A 188 -8.52 3.43 -22.98
N ASP A 189 -7.95 2.26 -22.68
CA ASP A 189 -8.56 1.30 -21.75
C ASP A 189 -8.51 1.81 -20.31
N PHE A 190 -7.38 2.39 -19.86
CA PHE A 190 -7.29 3.03 -18.55
C PHE A 190 -8.31 4.16 -18.42
N GLN A 191 -8.42 5.03 -19.44
CA GLN A 191 -9.37 6.14 -19.42
C GLN A 191 -10.82 5.65 -19.37
N ARG A 192 -11.18 4.69 -20.22
CA ARG A 192 -12.54 4.14 -20.29
C ARG A 192 -12.93 3.42 -19.02
N ASP A 193 -12.04 2.56 -18.50
CA ASP A 193 -12.36 1.68 -17.38
C ASP A 193 -12.30 2.40 -16.04
N LEU A 194 -11.38 3.35 -15.85
CA LEU A 194 -11.19 4.05 -14.58
C LEU A 194 -11.90 5.41 -14.52
N GLY A 195 -12.26 6.00 -15.66
CA GLY A 195 -12.83 7.35 -15.73
C GLY A 195 -11.84 8.46 -15.36
N VAL A 196 -10.54 8.18 -15.45
CA VAL A 196 -9.49 9.14 -15.10
C VAL A 196 -9.35 10.22 -16.20
N PRO A 197 -9.25 11.52 -15.85
CA PRO A 197 -9.02 12.57 -16.83
C PRO A 197 -7.74 12.34 -17.65
N PRO A 198 -7.73 12.57 -18.98
CA PRO A 198 -6.59 12.27 -19.84
C PRO A 198 -5.28 12.94 -19.41
N THR A 199 -5.34 14.19 -18.97
CA THR A 199 -4.16 14.95 -18.51
C THR A 199 -3.54 14.32 -17.27
N LEU A 200 -4.38 13.91 -16.32
CA LEU A 200 -3.96 13.23 -15.10
C LEU A 200 -3.43 11.83 -15.40
N LEU A 201 -4.10 11.07 -16.28
CA LEU A 201 -3.64 9.76 -16.72
C LEU A 201 -2.24 9.83 -17.35
N SER A 202 -2.03 10.77 -18.27
CA SER A 202 -0.72 11.01 -18.90
C SER A 202 0.35 11.39 -17.88
N GLN A 203 0.02 12.20 -16.87
CA GLN A 203 0.95 12.52 -15.79
C GLN A 203 1.32 11.27 -14.98
N ARG A 204 0.33 10.47 -14.58
CA ARG A 204 0.55 9.28 -13.74
C ARG A 204 1.30 8.17 -14.48
N LEU A 205 0.97 7.91 -15.75
CA LEU A 205 1.72 6.95 -16.56
C LEU A 205 3.18 7.37 -16.71
N ARG A 206 3.46 8.67 -16.92
CA ARG A 206 4.84 9.17 -16.94
C ARG A 206 5.58 8.93 -15.62
N THR A 207 4.92 9.20 -14.49
CA THR A 207 5.51 8.92 -13.17
C THR A 207 5.80 7.44 -12.97
N LEU A 208 4.85 6.56 -13.29
CA LEU A 208 5.03 5.11 -13.15
C LEU A 208 6.13 4.56 -14.08
N VAL A 209 6.30 5.16 -15.26
CA VAL A 209 7.40 4.83 -16.17
C VAL A 209 8.74 5.35 -15.65
N ALA A 210 8.79 6.58 -15.15
CA ALA A 210 10.00 7.16 -14.57
C ALA A 210 10.50 6.41 -13.32
N LEU A 211 9.58 5.82 -12.55
CA LEU A 211 9.90 4.99 -11.39
C LEU A 211 10.25 3.53 -11.74
N ASP A 212 10.31 3.19 -13.02
CA ASP A 212 10.54 1.83 -13.53
C ASP A 212 9.51 0.82 -13.02
N VAL A 213 8.27 1.25 -12.75
CA VAL A 213 7.16 0.35 -12.35
C VAL A 213 6.38 -0.12 -13.58
N LEU A 214 6.24 0.77 -14.56
CA LEU A 214 5.71 0.45 -15.89
C LEU A 214 6.78 0.72 -16.94
N GLN A 215 6.74 -0.02 -18.03
CA GLN A 215 7.50 0.26 -19.24
C GLN A 215 6.55 0.55 -20.39
N ARG A 216 6.94 1.50 -21.24
CA ARG A 216 6.20 1.86 -22.45
C ARG A 216 6.80 1.10 -23.63
N VAL A 217 6.05 0.18 -24.21
CA VAL A 217 6.48 -0.67 -25.34
C VAL A 217 5.60 -0.41 -26.58
N PRO A 218 6.11 -0.62 -27.80
CA PRO A 218 5.28 -0.59 -29.01
C PRO A 218 4.15 -1.63 -28.92
N SER A 219 2.97 -1.29 -29.41
CA SER A 219 1.83 -2.22 -29.47
C SER A 219 2.02 -3.21 -30.61
N GLU A 220 1.93 -4.51 -30.29
CA GLU A 220 1.99 -5.59 -31.28
C GLU A 220 0.80 -5.56 -32.25
N GLN A 221 -0.33 -4.97 -31.84
CA GLN A 221 -1.58 -4.99 -32.61
C GLN A 221 -1.75 -3.76 -33.51
N ARG A 222 -0.98 -2.68 -33.28
CA ARG A 222 -0.99 -1.45 -34.09
C ARG A 222 0.33 -0.73 -33.95
N SER A 223 1.04 -0.53 -35.05
CA SER A 223 2.39 0.05 -35.10
C SER A 223 2.49 1.50 -34.59
N ASP A 224 1.37 2.22 -34.50
CA ASP A 224 1.29 3.62 -34.08
C ASP A 224 1.03 3.81 -32.57
N HIS A 225 0.65 2.76 -31.85
CA HIS A 225 0.21 2.85 -30.47
C HIS A 225 1.20 2.20 -29.50
N HIS A 226 1.25 2.70 -28.27
CA HIS A 226 2.09 2.15 -27.20
C HIS A 226 1.25 1.42 -26.15
N GLU A 227 1.81 0.37 -25.56
CA GLU A 227 1.30 -0.32 -24.39
C GLU A 227 2.15 0.00 -23.15
N TYR A 228 1.51 0.04 -21.99
CA TYR A 228 2.12 0.17 -20.69
C TYR A 228 2.09 -1.20 -20.00
N ARG A 229 3.25 -1.81 -19.80
CA ARG A 229 3.39 -3.14 -19.20
C ARG A 229 4.13 -3.04 -17.86
N LEU A 230 3.76 -3.85 -16.87
CA LEU A 230 4.50 -3.93 -15.61
C LEU A 230 5.93 -4.44 -15.87
N THR A 231 6.91 -3.79 -15.24
CA THR A 231 8.31 -4.23 -15.18
C THR A 231 8.48 -5.32 -14.11
N VAL A 232 9.71 -5.81 -13.90
CA VAL A 232 10.00 -6.71 -12.77
C VAL A 232 9.75 -5.98 -11.44
N LYS A 233 10.22 -4.72 -11.30
CA LYS A 233 9.97 -3.88 -10.12
C LYS A 233 8.48 -3.65 -9.87
N GLY A 234 7.70 -3.44 -10.94
CA GLY A 234 6.25 -3.30 -10.85
C GLY A 234 5.54 -4.60 -10.48
N LEU A 235 5.96 -5.74 -11.01
CA LEU A 235 5.41 -7.05 -10.64
C LEU A 235 5.71 -7.40 -9.19
N ASP A 236 6.90 -7.06 -8.68
CA ASP A 236 7.28 -7.28 -7.28
C ASP A 236 6.48 -6.42 -6.30
N PHE A 237 5.74 -5.41 -6.77
CA PHE A 237 4.80 -4.64 -5.93
C PHE A 237 3.49 -5.39 -5.63
N PHE A 238 3.28 -6.55 -6.25
CA PHE A 238 2.06 -7.35 -6.07
C PHE A 238 1.71 -7.71 -4.62
N PRO A 239 2.64 -8.06 -3.72
CA PRO A 239 2.31 -8.32 -2.31
C PRO A 239 1.60 -7.16 -1.63
N VAL A 240 1.98 -5.92 -1.95
CA VAL A 240 1.32 -4.72 -1.44
C VAL A 240 -0.13 -4.67 -1.91
N MET A 241 -0.37 -4.89 -3.20
CA MET A 241 -1.71 -4.87 -3.78
C MET A 241 -2.59 -6.03 -3.28
N ALA A 242 -2.03 -7.25 -3.17
CA ALA A 242 -2.75 -8.43 -2.70
C ALA A 242 -3.18 -8.30 -1.24
N LEU A 243 -2.32 -7.77 -0.36
CA LEU A 243 -2.65 -7.56 1.05
C LEU A 243 -3.63 -6.41 1.26
N LEU A 244 -3.53 -5.35 0.44
CA LEU A 244 -4.53 -4.28 0.42
C LEU A 244 -5.90 -4.82 -0.01
N TRP A 245 -5.94 -5.66 -1.05
CA TRP A 245 -7.15 -6.33 -1.51
C TRP A 245 -7.75 -7.24 -0.44
N ARG A 246 -6.95 -8.09 0.22
CA ARG A 246 -7.39 -8.95 1.33
C ARG A 246 -8.02 -8.13 2.44
N TRP A 247 -7.36 -7.05 2.84
CA TRP A 247 -7.87 -6.16 3.87
C TRP A 247 -9.21 -5.53 3.46
N ALA A 248 -9.29 -5.00 2.23
CA ALA A 248 -10.52 -4.39 1.72
C ALA A 248 -11.67 -5.40 1.66
N ASN A 249 -11.43 -6.62 1.21
CA ASN A 249 -12.46 -7.65 1.16
C ASN A 249 -12.99 -8.03 2.54
N ARG A 250 -12.12 -8.05 3.55
CA ARG A 250 -12.49 -8.42 4.92
C ARG A 250 -13.26 -7.31 5.64
N TRP A 251 -12.83 -6.06 5.50
CA TRP A 251 -13.31 -4.94 6.30
C TRP A 251 -14.22 -3.96 5.54
N MET A 252 -14.26 -4.05 4.21
CA MET A 252 -15.11 -3.22 3.33
C MET A 252 -16.03 -4.08 2.46
N ALA A 253 -16.47 -5.23 2.99
CA ALA A 253 -17.39 -6.11 2.27
C ALA A 253 -18.68 -5.35 1.91
N THR A 254 -19.06 -5.43 0.63
CA THR A 254 -20.35 -4.92 0.16
C THR A 254 -21.29 -6.11 -0.11
N PRO A 255 -22.61 -5.92 -0.10
CA PRO A 255 -23.56 -6.98 -0.46
C PRO A 255 -23.32 -7.57 -1.85
N ALA A 256 -22.71 -6.80 -2.78
CA ALA A 256 -22.36 -7.25 -4.12
C ALA A 256 -21.09 -8.14 -4.16
N GLY A 257 -20.44 -8.35 -3.02
CA GLY A 257 -19.16 -9.05 -2.94
C GLY A 257 -17.97 -8.18 -3.38
N PRO A 258 -16.76 -8.77 -3.42
CA PRO A 258 -15.55 -8.02 -3.78
C PRO A 258 -15.54 -7.72 -5.29
N PRO A 259 -15.14 -6.50 -5.72
CA PRO A 259 -15.13 -6.12 -7.13
C PRO A 259 -14.08 -6.88 -7.95
N VAL A 260 -13.05 -7.38 -7.28
CA VAL A 260 -11.97 -8.18 -7.87
C VAL A 260 -11.84 -9.47 -7.07
N ARG A 261 -11.67 -10.61 -7.75
CA ARG A 261 -11.31 -11.90 -7.17
C ARG A 261 -9.90 -12.23 -7.59
N ILE A 262 -9.07 -12.64 -6.63
CA ILE A 262 -7.73 -13.15 -6.89
C ILE A 262 -7.75 -14.64 -6.55
N SER A 263 -7.36 -15.48 -7.50
CA SER A 263 -7.22 -16.93 -7.33
C SER A 263 -5.78 -17.36 -7.52
N HIS A 264 -5.44 -18.52 -6.95
CA HIS A 264 -4.17 -19.20 -7.16
C HIS A 264 -4.43 -20.45 -8.02
N PRO A 265 -4.21 -20.39 -9.35
CA PRO A 265 -4.58 -21.48 -10.26
C PRO A 265 -3.96 -22.83 -9.90
N ALA A 266 -2.72 -22.85 -9.36
CA ALA A 266 -2.04 -24.10 -9.04
C ALA A 266 -2.71 -24.88 -7.89
N CYS A 267 -3.36 -24.21 -6.93
CA CYS A 267 -4.13 -24.89 -5.88
C CYS A 267 -5.66 -24.85 -6.10
N GLY A 268 -6.14 -24.13 -7.11
CA GLY A 268 -7.56 -24.01 -7.45
C GLY A 268 -8.40 -23.16 -6.48
N ALA A 269 -7.80 -22.61 -5.42
CA ALA A 269 -8.52 -21.83 -4.41
C ALA A 269 -8.43 -20.31 -4.67
N ALA A 270 -9.34 -19.56 -4.02
CA ALA A 270 -9.17 -18.14 -3.85
C ALA A 270 -7.88 -17.85 -3.07
N LEU A 271 -7.13 -16.83 -3.48
CA LEU A 271 -5.89 -16.47 -2.81
C LEU A 271 -6.20 -15.94 -1.40
N ASP A 272 -5.61 -16.57 -0.38
CA ASP A 272 -5.48 -15.99 0.96
C ASP A 272 -4.05 -15.49 1.14
N PRO A 273 -3.75 -14.20 0.89
CA PRO A 273 -2.37 -13.72 0.91
C PRO A 273 -1.86 -13.60 2.34
N VAL A 274 -0.84 -14.39 2.70
CA VAL A 274 -0.11 -14.32 3.97
C VAL A 274 1.35 -13.97 3.72
N LEU A 275 2.05 -13.50 4.76
CA LEU A 275 3.49 -13.27 4.70
C LEU A 275 4.23 -14.38 5.43
N LEU A 276 5.25 -14.95 4.80
CA LEU A 276 6.17 -15.92 5.40
C LEU A 276 7.52 -15.29 5.70
N CYS A 277 8.19 -15.82 6.71
CA CYS A 277 9.60 -15.54 6.98
C CYS A 277 10.45 -16.26 5.93
N GLU A 278 11.29 -15.53 5.17
CA GLU A 278 12.20 -16.15 4.20
C GLU A 278 13.23 -17.10 4.85
N ARG A 279 13.44 -17.00 6.17
CA ARG A 279 14.47 -17.76 6.89
C ARG A 279 13.98 -19.07 7.49
N CYS A 280 12.77 -19.12 8.02
CA CYS A 280 12.20 -20.33 8.63
C CYS A 280 10.91 -20.83 7.98
N GLY A 281 10.36 -20.11 7.01
CA GLY A 281 9.11 -20.48 6.32
C GLY A 281 7.83 -20.30 7.13
N GLU A 282 7.92 -19.95 8.43
CA GLU A 282 6.73 -19.71 9.25
C GLU A 282 5.98 -18.44 8.83
N VAL A 283 4.66 -18.44 9.06
CA VAL A 283 3.81 -17.27 8.84
C VAL A 283 4.20 -16.15 9.80
N LEU A 284 4.59 -15.00 9.23
CA LEU A 284 4.80 -13.78 9.99
C LEU A 284 3.47 -13.32 10.57
N ARG A 285 3.45 -13.04 11.87
CA ARG A 285 2.31 -12.44 12.56
C ARG A 285 2.74 -11.11 13.16
N ARG A 286 1.81 -10.16 13.24
CA ARG A 286 2.04 -8.82 13.82
C ARG A 286 2.74 -8.83 15.18
N ARG A 287 2.45 -9.82 16.03
CA ARG A 287 2.98 -9.90 17.40
C ARG A 287 4.37 -10.55 17.47
N ASP A 288 4.79 -11.20 16.39
CA ASP A 288 6.00 -12.00 16.32
C ASP A 288 7.06 -11.32 15.44
N VAL A 289 6.87 -10.04 15.10
CA VAL A 289 7.80 -9.26 14.28
C VAL A 289 8.07 -7.89 14.87
N ARG A 290 9.30 -7.42 14.69
CA ARG A 290 9.72 -6.07 15.07
C ARG A 290 10.67 -5.46 14.04
N PHE A 291 10.68 -4.14 13.96
CA PHE A 291 11.69 -3.41 13.19
C PHE A 291 12.85 -3.02 14.09
N ALA A 292 14.07 -3.38 13.71
CA ALA A 292 15.29 -3.06 14.43
C ALA A 292 16.30 -2.34 13.52
N ARG A 293 17.09 -1.41 14.07
CA ARG A 293 18.19 -0.82 13.30
C ARG A 293 19.23 -1.91 12.91
N PRO A 294 19.92 -1.78 11.78
CA PRO A 294 21.03 -2.65 11.43
C PRO A 294 22.11 -2.49 12.51
N GLN A 295 22.71 -3.62 12.94
CA GLN A 295 23.87 -3.58 13.83
C GLN A 295 25.03 -2.95 13.05
N ARG A 296 25.70 -1.95 13.66
CA ARG A 296 26.99 -1.49 13.13
C ARG A 296 27.94 -2.69 13.24
N VAL A 297 28.43 -3.18 12.12
CA VAL A 297 29.56 -4.11 12.12
C VAL A 297 30.74 -3.30 12.64
N SER A 298 31.18 -3.56 13.87
CA SER A 298 32.46 -3.06 14.35
C SER A 298 33.53 -3.75 13.52
N SER A 299 34.10 -3.05 12.55
CA SER A 299 35.31 -3.48 11.87
C SER A 299 36.41 -3.59 12.92
N VAL A 300 36.92 -4.80 13.10
CA VAL A 300 38.15 -5.08 13.86
C VAL A 300 39.35 -4.63 13.04
#